data_AF-A0AA43CI64-F1
#
_entry.id   AF-A0AA43CI64-F1
#
_cell.length_a   1.000
_cell.length_b   1.000
_cell.length_c   1.000
_cell.angle_alpha   90.00
_cell.angle_beta   90.00
_cell.angle_gamma   90.00
#
_symmetry.space_group_name_H-M   'P 1'
#
loop_
_entity.id
_entity.type
_entity.pdbx_description
1 polymer ?
#
loop_
_entity_poly.entity_id
_entity_poly.type
_entity_poly.pdbx_seq_one_letter_code
_entity_poly.pdbx_strand_id
1 'polypeptide(L)'
;GRPVQHLLQSDCALGPPAEVHRVRMGPDRVYWTPGHNGEQYDVARGDIALLKAEGLLECVVIETAMTSWPDTEMPLPGEVIGYMVRPTNVCGVGEWGRGTNNTARAAVCP
;
A
#
# COMPACT_ATOMS: atom_id res chain seq x y z
N GLY A 1 8.36 -25.15 30.01
CA GLY A 1 7.82 -24.09 29.14
C GLY A 1 8.90 -23.65 28.19
N ARG A 2 8.74 -23.89 26.89
CA ARG A 2 9.67 -23.37 25.87
C ARG A 2 9.28 -21.90 25.59
N PRO A 3 10.24 -20.99 25.39
CA PRO A 3 9.96 -19.57 25.35
C PRO A 3 9.20 -19.20 24.07
N VAL A 4 8.13 -18.43 24.25
CA VAL A 4 7.23 -17.89 23.20
C VAL A 4 7.99 -17.07 22.13
N GLN A 5 9.23 -16.68 22.42
CA GLN A 5 10.11 -15.94 21.51
C GLN A 5 10.48 -16.70 20.22
N HIS A 6 10.48 -18.04 20.22
CA HIS A 6 10.86 -18.81 19.03
C HIS A 6 9.74 -18.93 17.98
N LEU A 7 8.47 -18.76 18.38
CA LEU A 7 7.32 -18.84 17.47
C LEU A 7 7.21 -17.59 16.58
N LEU A 8 7.34 -16.40 17.17
CA LEU A 8 7.33 -15.11 16.43
C LEU A 8 8.45 -15.00 15.38
N GLN A 9 9.60 -15.64 15.61
CA GLN A 9 10.70 -15.67 14.63
C GLN A 9 10.47 -16.68 13.49
N SER A 10 9.58 -17.67 13.69
CA SER A 10 9.29 -18.70 12.69
C SER A 10 8.24 -18.25 11.68
N ASP A 11 7.31 -17.39 12.10
CA ASP A 11 6.27 -16.84 11.24
C ASP A 11 6.81 -15.86 10.19
N CYS A 12 8.08 -15.46 10.31
CA CYS A 12 8.70 -14.46 9.45
C CYS A 12 9.80 -14.98 8.52
N ALA A 13 9.80 -16.29 8.23
CA ALA A 13 10.76 -16.89 7.30
C ALA A 13 10.70 -16.27 5.88
N LEU A 14 9.57 -15.66 5.51
CA LEU A 14 9.34 -15.07 4.21
C LEU A 14 9.88 -13.63 4.08
N GLY A 15 10.18 -12.95 5.20
CA GLY A 15 10.59 -11.55 5.22
C GLY A 15 9.45 -10.56 4.92
N PRO A 16 9.74 -9.24 4.96
CA PRO A 16 8.74 -8.23 4.66
C PRO A 16 8.21 -8.36 3.22
N PRO A 17 6.98 -7.91 2.95
CA PRO A 17 6.39 -8.01 1.63
C PRO A 17 7.20 -7.22 0.59
N ALA A 18 7.31 -7.79 -0.61
CA ALA A 18 7.82 -7.05 -1.76
C ALA A 18 6.76 -6.03 -2.23
N GLU A 19 7.24 -4.91 -2.76
CA GLU A 19 6.43 -3.82 -3.30
C GLU A 19 5.35 -4.32 -4.30
N VAL A 20 4.18 -3.68 -4.29
CA VAL A 20 3.15 -3.92 -5.32
C VAL A 20 3.52 -3.27 -6.65
N HIS A 21 2.96 -3.78 -7.74
CA HIS A 21 3.23 -3.26 -9.08
C HIS A 21 1.95 -2.83 -9.80
N ARG A 22 2.09 -2.02 -10.86
CA ARG A 22 0.99 -1.66 -11.79
C ARG A 22 -0.26 -1.11 -11.07
N VAL A 23 -0.06 -0.17 -10.14
CA VAL A 23 -1.17 0.57 -9.55
C VAL A 23 -1.88 1.34 -10.67
N ARG A 24 -3.17 1.07 -10.87
CA ARG A 24 -3.99 1.61 -11.96
C ARG A 24 -5.37 2.00 -11.45
N MET A 25 -5.93 3.06 -12.01
CA MET A 25 -7.28 3.54 -11.69
C MET A 25 -8.28 3.03 -12.72
N GLY A 26 -9.43 2.54 -12.25
CA GLY A 26 -10.64 2.33 -13.03
C GLY A 26 -11.70 3.37 -12.67
N PRO A 27 -12.91 3.26 -13.21
CA PRO A 27 -13.98 4.25 -13.00
C PRO A 27 -14.48 4.35 -11.56
N ASP A 28 -14.37 3.27 -10.78
CA ASP A 28 -14.95 3.15 -9.44
C ASP A 28 -14.00 2.43 -8.45
N ARG A 29 -12.78 2.09 -8.88
CA ARG A 29 -11.84 1.27 -8.12
C ARG A 29 -10.39 1.54 -8.52
N VAL A 30 -9.49 1.35 -7.56
CA VAL A 30 -8.05 1.26 -7.79
C VAL A 30 -7.64 -0.21 -7.80
N TYR A 31 -6.71 -0.58 -8.67
CA TYR A 31 -6.22 -1.96 -8.82
C TYR A 31 -4.70 -1.99 -8.76
N TRP A 32 -4.14 -3.08 -8.26
CA TRP A 32 -2.69 -3.33 -8.27
C TRP A 32 -2.39 -4.81 -8.51
N THR A 33 -1.13 -5.10 -8.85
CA THR A 33 -0.58 -6.46 -8.88
C THR A 33 0.15 -6.70 -7.56
N PRO A 34 -0.17 -7.77 -6.82
CA PRO A 34 0.46 -8.05 -5.53
C PRO A 34 1.96 -8.35 -5.72
N GLY A 35 2.77 -7.84 -4.79
CA GLY A 35 4.16 -8.27 -4.64
C GLY A 35 4.26 -9.61 -3.91
N HIS A 36 5.46 -10.17 -3.86
CA HIS A 36 5.73 -11.39 -3.10
C HIS A 36 5.43 -11.19 -1.60
N ASN A 37 4.78 -12.15 -0.96
CA ASN A 37 4.42 -12.16 0.48
C ASN A 37 3.49 -11.04 0.98
N GLY A 38 2.75 -10.35 0.11
CA GLY A 38 1.73 -9.38 0.53
C GLY A 38 0.42 -10.05 0.94
N GLU A 39 0.01 -9.88 2.20
CA GLU A 39 -1.23 -10.48 2.75
C GLU A 39 -2.34 -9.44 2.93
N GLN A 40 -1.96 -8.21 3.27
CA GLN A 40 -2.84 -7.06 3.44
C GLN A 40 -2.23 -5.84 2.72
N TYR A 41 -3.00 -4.76 2.59
CA TYR A 41 -2.55 -3.59 1.83
C TYR A 41 -2.99 -2.29 2.48
N ASP A 42 -2.07 -1.34 2.62
CA ASP A 42 -2.43 0.04 2.92
C ASP A 42 -2.58 0.80 1.61
N VAL A 43 -3.64 1.58 1.49
CA VAL A 43 -3.89 2.47 0.34
C VAL A 43 -3.92 3.90 0.83
N ALA A 44 -3.04 4.73 0.29
CA ALA A 44 -3.04 6.17 0.53
C ALA A 44 -3.61 6.90 -0.70
N ARG A 45 -4.54 7.80 -0.47
CA ARG A 45 -5.20 8.67 -1.44
C ARG A 45 -4.93 10.14 -1.10
N GLY A 46 -4.74 10.97 -2.11
CA GLY A 46 -4.64 12.41 -1.91
C GLY A 46 -4.22 13.16 -3.17
N ASP A 47 -4.10 14.48 -3.06
CA ASP A 47 -3.57 15.31 -4.14
C ASP A 47 -2.18 14.79 -4.56
N ILE A 48 -1.98 14.61 -5.86
CA ILE A 48 -0.72 14.08 -6.42
C ILE A 48 0.50 14.96 -6.08
N ALA A 49 0.30 16.26 -5.86
CA ALA A 49 1.32 17.19 -5.41
C ALA A 49 1.66 16.96 -3.93
N LEU A 50 0.67 16.63 -3.09
CA LEU A 50 0.88 16.31 -1.67
C LEU A 50 1.52 14.93 -1.47
N LEU A 51 1.15 13.95 -2.30
CA LEU A 51 1.79 12.62 -2.37
C LEU A 51 3.29 12.68 -2.72
N LYS A 52 3.75 13.75 -3.37
CA LYS A 52 5.18 13.97 -3.64
C LYS A 52 5.93 14.59 -2.47
N ALA A 53 5.23 15.25 -1.55
CA ALA A 53 5.82 16.10 -0.53
C ALA A 53 5.84 15.47 0.87
N GLU A 54 5.71 14.13 0.98
CA GLU A 54 5.61 13.40 2.26
C GLU A 54 4.44 13.91 3.16
N GLY A 55 3.45 14.57 2.54
CA GLY A 55 2.36 15.26 3.23
C GLY A 55 1.24 14.33 3.72
N LEU A 56 0.29 14.91 4.47
CA LEU A 56 -0.91 14.24 4.99
C LEU A 56 -1.69 13.57 3.86
N LEU A 57 -1.85 12.25 3.95
CA LEU A 57 -2.65 11.45 3.04
C LEU A 57 -3.81 10.84 3.80
N GLU A 58 -4.96 10.74 3.14
CA GLU A 58 -6.02 9.88 3.64
C GLU A 58 -5.57 8.44 3.40
N CYS A 59 -5.19 7.77 4.49
CA CYS A 59 -4.81 6.37 4.47
C CYS A 59 -6.01 5.50 4.82
N VAL A 60 -6.27 4.54 3.95
CA VAL A 60 -7.24 3.47 4.17
C VAL A 60 -6.46 2.17 4.27
N VAL A 61 -6.49 1.57 5.45
CA VAL A 61 -5.93 0.23 5.69
C VAL A 61 -6.93 -0.80 5.15
N ILE A 62 -6.46 -1.71 4.30
CA ILE A 62 -7.23 -2.83 3.77
C ILE A 62 -6.70 -4.11 4.40
N GLU A 63 -7.43 -4.61 5.38
CA GLU A 63 -7.08 -5.82 6.14
C GLU A 63 -7.35 -7.13 5.38
N THR A 64 -7.44 -7.09 4.05
CA THR A 64 -7.73 -8.26 3.22
C THR A 64 -6.76 -8.36 2.04
N ALA A 65 -6.53 -9.57 1.55
CA ALA A 65 -5.67 -9.85 0.39
C ALA A 65 -6.26 -9.36 -0.96
N MET A 66 -7.23 -8.46 -0.93
CA MET A 66 -7.83 -7.87 -2.11
C MET A 66 -6.78 -7.06 -2.87
N THR A 67 -6.74 -7.23 -4.19
CA THR A 67 -5.83 -6.50 -5.09
C THR A 67 -6.50 -5.28 -5.74
N SER A 68 -7.56 -4.81 -5.10
CA SER A 68 -8.35 -3.66 -5.56
C SER A 68 -9.18 -3.05 -4.44
N TRP A 69 -9.34 -1.73 -4.47
CA TRP A 69 -10.05 -0.94 -3.48
C TRP A 69 -11.16 -0.11 -4.14
N PRO A 70 -12.40 -0.10 -3.61
CA PRO A 70 -13.46 0.79 -4.09
C PRO A 70 -13.11 2.26 -3.89
N ASP A 71 -13.24 3.05 -4.95
CA ASP A 71 -13.07 4.49 -4.92
C ASP A 71 -14.23 5.12 -5.70
N THR A 72 -15.23 5.61 -4.95
CA THR A 72 -16.43 6.21 -5.54
C THR A 72 -16.38 7.73 -5.53
N GLU A 73 -15.29 8.31 -5.01
CA GLU A 73 -15.16 9.75 -4.85
C GLU A 73 -14.48 10.35 -6.08
N MET A 74 -15.30 11.01 -6.91
CA MET A 74 -14.81 11.66 -8.12
C MET A 74 -14.16 13.00 -7.76
N PRO A 75 -12.93 13.28 -8.22
CA PRO A 75 -12.29 14.57 -7.98
C PRO A 75 -13.06 15.72 -8.63
N LEU A 76 -12.96 16.91 -8.04
CA LEU A 76 -13.54 18.10 -8.65
C LEU A 76 -12.82 18.43 -9.96
N PRO A 77 -13.49 19.13 -10.91
CA PRO A 77 -12.84 19.57 -12.14
C PRO A 77 -11.57 20.37 -11.85
N GLY A 78 -10.42 19.87 -12.32
CA GLY A 78 -9.10 20.50 -12.13
C GLY A 78 -8.26 19.90 -11.00
N GLU A 79 -8.83 19.03 -10.16
CA GLU A 79 -8.08 18.29 -9.15
C GLU A 79 -7.43 17.04 -9.75
N VAL A 80 -6.25 16.69 -9.23
CA VAL A 80 -5.54 15.46 -9.60
C VAL A 80 -5.26 14.67 -8.34
N ILE A 81 -5.98 13.56 -8.19
CA ILE A 81 -5.79 12.61 -7.10
C ILE A 81 -4.82 11.53 -7.55
N GLY A 82 -3.91 11.15 -6.66
CA GLY A 82 -3.03 10.00 -6.81
C GLY A 82 -3.34 8.92 -5.79
N TYR A 83 -2.83 7.72 -6.06
CA TYR A 83 -2.94 6.57 -5.18
C TYR A 83 -1.57 5.93 -4.97
N MET A 84 -1.32 5.51 -3.74
CA MET A 84 -0.16 4.76 -3.34
C MET A 84 -0.63 3.53 -2.58
N VAL A 85 -0.02 2.38 -2.85
CA VAL A 85 -0.41 1.13 -2.21
C VAL A 85 0.85 0.46 -1.70
N ARG A 86 0.88 -0.01 -0.45
CA ARG A 86 1.96 -0.85 0.06
C ARG A 86 1.42 -2.15 0.64
N PRO A 87 2.11 -3.28 0.47
CA PRO A 87 1.70 -4.53 1.07
C PRO A 87 2.17 -4.62 2.54
N THR A 88 1.41 -5.33 3.37
CA THR A 88 1.75 -5.64 4.76
C THR A 88 1.55 -7.13 5.02
N ASN A 89 2.31 -7.66 5.98
CA ASN A 89 2.16 -9.01 6.52
C ASN A 89 2.68 -9.02 7.97
N VAL A 90 2.67 -10.20 8.61
CA VAL A 90 3.18 -10.37 9.99
C VAL A 90 4.67 -10.04 10.16
N CYS A 91 5.45 -10.05 9.09
CA CYS A 91 6.87 -9.67 9.09
C CYS A 91 7.12 -8.17 9.08
N GLY A 92 6.12 -7.39 8.66
CA GLY A 92 6.25 -5.95 8.53
C GLY A 92 5.62 -5.43 7.24
N VAL A 93 6.15 -4.30 6.81
CA VAL A 93 5.55 -3.44 5.80
C VAL A 93 6.48 -3.37 4.59
N GLY A 94 5.93 -3.60 3.40
CA GLY A 94 6.62 -3.44 2.13
C GLY A 94 6.71 -1.98 1.70
N GLU A 95 7.48 -1.72 0.63
CA GLU A 95 7.57 -0.38 0.05
C GLU A 95 6.25 0.03 -0.62
N TRP A 96 6.06 1.34 -0.72
CA TRP A 96 4.96 1.91 -1.49
C TRP A 96 5.17 1.72 -3.00
N GLY A 97 4.13 1.21 -3.66
CA GLY A 97 4.06 0.91 -5.09
C GLY A 97 4.46 2.08 -5.99
N ARG A 98 5.43 1.81 -6.85
CA ARG A 98 6.00 2.69 -7.88
C ARG A 98 5.15 2.64 -9.14
N GLY A 99 4.25 3.61 -9.27
CA GLY A 99 3.83 4.06 -10.60
C GLY A 99 5.05 4.62 -11.35
N THR A 100 5.51 3.87 -12.36
CA THR A 100 6.30 4.27 -13.54
C THR A 100 7.77 4.74 -13.43
N ASN A 101 8.30 5.19 -12.28
CA ASN A 101 9.61 5.92 -12.30
C ASN A 101 10.69 5.37 -11.35
N ASN A 102 10.57 4.13 -10.85
CA ASN A 102 11.60 3.46 -10.03
C ASN A 102 12.11 4.23 -8.78
N THR A 103 11.43 5.27 -8.30
CA THR A 103 11.77 5.97 -7.06
C THR A 103 10.75 5.66 -5.96
N ALA A 104 11.21 5.16 -4.81
CA ALA A 104 10.37 4.86 -3.65
C ALA A 104 9.80 6.18 -3.12
N ARG A 105 8.55 6.19 -2.68
CA ARG A 105 7.96 7.36 -2.03
C ARG A 105 7.63 7.03 -0.60
N ALA A 106 7.85 8.00 0.29
CA ALA A 106 7.47 7.89 1.69
C ALA A 106 6.05 8.46 1.86
N ALA A 107 5.13 7.62 2.28
CA ALA A 107 3.84 8.00 2.82
C ALA A 107 3.74 7.43 4.24
N VAL A 108 3.32 8.25 5.19
CA VAL A 108 3.08 7.83 6.57
C VAL A 108 1.59 7.64 6.74
N CYS A 109 1.16 6.39 6.85
CA CYS A 109 -0.18 6.08 7.33
C CYS A 109 -0.13 5.94 8.85
N PRO A 110 -0.91 6.73 9.61
CA PRO A 110 -0.99 6.60 11.06
C PRO A 110 -1.60 5.27 11.50
#